data_AF-A0A845PVL6-F1
#
_entry.id   AF-A0A845PVL6-F1
#
_cell.length_a   1.000
_cell.length_b   1.000
_cell.length_c   1.000
_cell.angle_alpha   90.00
_cell.angle_beta   90.00
_cell.angle_gamma   90.00
#
_symmetry.space_group_name_H-M   'P 1'
#
loop_
_entity.id
_entity.type
_entity.pdbx_description
1 polymer ?
#
loop_
_entity_poly.entity_id
_entity_poly.type
_entity_poly.pdbx_seq_one_letter_code
_entity_poly.pdbx_strand_id
1 'polypeptide(L)'
;MGASISIQAKSNPYFYSSLGVSKPVFQHQGSISLKINNPFQKYRMINTDVKNHEIIQLGQQKKIFRGFYLSFNHRFGKLKKEVKKNERSLQVDDTARETGTIN
;
A
#
# COMPACT_ATOMS: atom_id res chain seq x y z
N MET A 1 -13.60 7.82 11.00
CA MET A 1 -14.70 7.23 11.79
C MET A 1 -15.90 7.08 10.87
N GLY A 2 -16.36 5.87 10.61
CA GLY A 2 -17.54 5.62 9.78
C GLY A 2 -18.22 4.36 10.29
N ALA A 3 -19.42 4.51 10.85
CA ALA A 3 -20.24 3.37 11.23
C ALA A 3 -20.76 2.73 9.95
N SER A 4 -20.27 1.53 9.63
CA SER A 4 -20.96 0.66 8.66
C SER A 4 -22.23 0.18 9.35
N ILE A 5 -23.32 0.89 9.08
CA ILE A 5 -24.68 0.46 9.35
C ILE A 5 -24.98 -0.68 8.37
N SER A 6 -24.76 -1.91 8.82
CA SER A 6 -25.60 -2.98 8.32
C SER A 6 -27.00 -2.64 8.80
N ILE A 7 -27.95 -2.58 7.88
CA ILE A 7 -29.29 -1.96 8.00
C ILE A 7 -30.14 -2.46 9.18
N GLN A 8 -29.70 -3.47 9.93
CA GLN A 8 -30.40 -4.03 11.08
C GLN A 8 -29.50 -4.25 12.33
N ALA A 9 -28.18 -4.08 12.23
CA ALA A 9 -27.25 -4.36 13.33
C ALA A 9 -26.45 -3.10 13.74
N LYS A 10 -26.59 -2.69 15.01
CA LYS A 10 -25.81 -1.58 15.58
C LYS A 10 -24.62 -2.14 16.33
N SER A 11 -23.43 -1.57 16.07
CA SER A 11 -22.19 -1.92 16.78
C SER A 11 -21.65 -0.72 17.56
N ASN A 12 -20.97 -0.98 18.67
CA ASN A 12 -20.44 0.05 19.55
C ASN A 12 -19.25 0.81 18.93
N PRO A 13 -19.15 2.14 19.17
CA PRO A 13 -18.00 2.93 18.76
C PRO A 13 -16.72 2.44 19.46
N TYR A 14 -15.58 2.70 18.85
CA TYR A 14 -14.28 2.26 19.37
C TYR A 14 -13.17 3.23 19.01
N PHE A 15 -12.16 3.28 19.88
CA PHE A 15 -10.92 4.00 19.63
C PHE A 15 -9.87 3.04 19.09
N TYR A 16 -9.13 3.51 18.09
CA TYR A 16 -8.06 2.76 17.47
C TYR A 16 -6.78 3.59 17.51
N SER A 17 -5.70 2.99 17.96
CA SER A 17 -4.37 3.61 17.98
C SER A 17 -3.37 2.68 17.29
N SER A 18 -2.42 3.25 16.55
CA SER A 18 -1.33 2.47 15.97
C SER A 18 -0.06 3.30 15.95
N LEU A 19 1.06 2.65 16.24
CA LEU A 19 2.39 3.24 16.17
C LEU A 19 3.26 2.38 15.26
N GLY A 20 4.04 3.00 14.38
CA GLY A 20 4.92 2.27 13.48
C GLY A 20 6.23 2.99 13.24
N VAL A 21 7.30 2.23 13.15
CA VAL A 21 8.64 2.72 12.79
C VAL A 21 9.10 1.96 11.55
N SER A 22 9.76 2.67 10.65
CA SER A 22 10.34 2.07 9.45
C SER A 22 11.76 2.60 9.28
N LYS A 23 12.70 1.70 9.01
CA LYS A 23 14.10 2.03 8.79
C LYS A 23 14.52 1.53 7.41
N PRO A 24 14.99 2.42 6.51
CA PRO A 24 15.61 2.00 5.27
C PRO A 24 16.92 1.25 5.55
N VAL A 25 17.17 0.20 4.79
CA VAL A 25 18.35 -0.66 4.87
C VAL A 25 18.94 -0.87 3.47
N PHE A 26 20.17 -1.39 3.38
CA PHE A 26 20.86 -1.67 2.10
C PHE A 26 20.98 -0.46 1.15
N GLN A 27 21.43 0.70 1.64
CA GLN A 27 21.52 1.93 0.84
C GLN A 27 20.16 2.30 0.19
N HIS A 28 19.09 2.29 0.98
CA HIS A 28 17.71 2.53 0.53
C HIS A 28 17.12 1.49 -0.46
N GLN A 29 17.80 0.35 -0.68
CA GLN A 29 17.28 -0.74 -1.52
C GLN A 29 16.34 -1.68 -0.76
N GLY A 30 16.25 -1.56 0.56
CA GLY A 30 15.26 -2.26 1.37
C GLY A 30 14.73 -1.42 2.52
N SER A 31 13.74 -1.95 3.22
CA SER A 31 13.17 -1.34 4.43
C SER A 31 12.70 -2.42 5.38
N ILE A 32 13.02 -2.24 6.67
CA ILE A 32 12.42 -3.01 7.77
C ILE A 32 11.42 -2.11 8.47
N SER A 33 10.19 -2.59 8.63
CA SER A 33 9.13 -1.85 9.30
C SER A 33 8.53 -2.67 10.44
N LEU A 34 8.33 -2.04 11.59
CA LEU A 34 7.62 -2.58 12.73
C LEU A 34 6.40 -1.71 13.01
N LYS A 35 5.23 -2.32 13.19
CA LYS A 35 4.00 -1.62 13.56
C LYS A 35 3.30 -2.34 14.70
N ILE A 36 2.79 -1.57 15.64
CA ILE A 36 2.05 -2.01 16.81
C ILE A 36 0.67 -1.35 16.74
N ASN A 37 -0.37 -2.17 16.72
CA ASN A 37 -1.76 -1.72 16.73
C ASN A 37 -2.36 -1.96 18.11
N ASN A 38 -3.09 -0.96 18.61
CA ASN A 38 -3.76 -0.88 19.91
C ASN A 38 -2.88 -1.38 21.07
N PRO A 39 -1.68 -0.80 21.28
CA PRO A 39 -0.74 -1.26 22.31
C PRO A 39 -1.35 -1.26 23.71
N PHE A 40 -2.28 -0.33 23.98
CA PHE A 40 -2.91 -0.15 25.29
C PHE A 40 -4.15 -1.02 25.51
N GLN A 41 -4.78 -1.56 24.45
CA GLN A 41 -6.05 -2.27 24.55
C GLN A 41 -5.96 -3.70 23.97
N LYS A 42 -5.88 -4.70 24.86
CA LYS A 42 -5.73 -6.11 24.48
C LYS A 42 -6.98 -6.71 23.82
N TYR A 43 -8.16 -6.38 24.34
CA TYR A 43 -9.43 -6.93 23.88
C TYR A 43 -10.43 -5.83 23.57
N ARG A 44 -11.25 -6.08 22.55
CA ARG A 44 -12.43 -5.28 22.25
C ARG A 44 -13.68 -6.13 22.44
N MET A 45 -14.64 -5.58 23.17
CA MET A 45 -16.00 -6.11 23.19
C MET A 45 -16.77 -5.49 22.03
N ILE A 46 -17.31 -6.36 21.19
CA ILE A 46 -18.20 -6.02 20.09
C ILE A 46 -19.60 -6.41 20.56
N ASN A 47 -20.38 -5.39 20.90
CA ASN A 47 -21.79 -5.55 21.21
C ASN A 47 -22.56 -5.31 19.92
N THR A 48 -23.38 -6.28 19.54
CA THR A 48 -24.22 -6.23 18.34
C THR A 48 -25.67 -6.32 18.78
N ASP A 49 -26.41 -5.24 18.55
CA ASP A 49 -27.83 -5.19 18.81
C ASP A 49 -28.58 -5.28 17.48
N VAL A 50 -29.32 -6.36 17.27
CA VAL A 50 -30.24 -6.52 16.15
C VAL A 50 -31.66 -6.37 16.69
N LYS A 51 -32.35 -5.32 16.23
CA LYS A 51 -33.76 -5.08 16.57
C LYS A 51 -34.60 -5.28 15.33
N ASN A 52 -35.44 -6.31 15.34
CA ASN A 52 -36.51 -6.50 14.38
C ASN A 52 -37.85 -6.55 15.12
N HIS A 53 -38.98 -6.32 14.43
CA HIS A 53 -40.30 -6.12 15.06
C HIS A 53 -40.75 -7.26 15.99
N GLU A 54 -40.19 -8.47 15.86
CA GLU A 54 -40.53 -9.65 16.65
C GLU A 54 -39.34 -10.27 17.40
N ILE A 55 -38.10 -9.82 17.16
CA ILE A 55 -36.88 -10.47 17.68
C ILE A 55 -35.89 -9.42 18.17
N ILE A 56 -35.45 -9.60 19.42
CA ILE A 56 -34.31 -8.87 20.01
C ILE A 56 -33.15 -9.86 20.12
N GLN A 57 -32.11 -9.67 19.31
CA GLN A 57 -30.90 -10.48 19.39
C GLN A 57 -29.75 -9.63 19.94
N LEU A 58 -29.21 -10.07 21.09
CA LEU A 58 -28.04 -9.47 21.74
C LEU A 58 -26.84 -10.36 21.51
N GLY A 59 -25.85 -9.87 20.77
CA GLY A 59 -24.57 -10.55 20.56
C GLY A 59 -23.44 -9.85 21.29
N GLN A 60 -22.74 -10.56 22.18
CA GLN A 60 -21.49 -10.06 22.76
C GLN A 60 -20.33 -10.92 22.29
N GLN A 61 -19.33 -10.28 21.67
CA GLN A 61 -18.14 -10.97 21.21
C GLN A 61 -16.88 -10.27 21.71
N LYS A 62 -15.97 -11.04 22.31
CA LYS A 62 -14.64 -10.57 22.71
C LYS A 62 -13.65 -10.92 21.62
N LYS A 63 -13.07 -9.90 20.97
CA LYS A 63 -11.99 -10.09 19.98
C LYS A 63 -10.66 -9.56 20.50
N ILE A 64 -9.58 -10.22 20.09
CA ILE A 64 -8.23 -9.68 20.27
C ILE A 64 -8.14 -8.41 19.43
N PHE A 65 -7.72 -7.32 20.08
CA PHE A 65 -7.73 -5.99 19.47
C PHE A 65 -6.33 -5.39 19.30
N ARG A 66 -5.31 -5.98 19.95
CA ARG A 66 -3.89 -5.62 19.77
C ARG A 66 -3.21 -6.51 18.74
N GLY A 67 -2.22 -5.97 18.04
CA GLY A 67 -1.44 -6.73 17.05
C GLY A 67 -0.04 -6.15 16.81
N PHE A 68 0.89 -7.03 16.46
CA PHE A 68 2.25 -6.69 16.07
C PHE A 68 2.47 -7.09 14.61
N TYR A 69 3.10 -6.22 13.84
CA TYR A 69 3.33 -6.41 12.42
C TYR A 69 4.80 -6.13 12.14
N LEU A 70 5.49 -7.13 11.59
CA LEU A 70 6.86 -7.01 11.10
C LEU A 70 6.82 -7.17 9.57
N SER A 71 7.44 -6.24 8.86
CA SER A 71 7.53 -6.26 7.41
C SER A 71 8.96 -6.03 6.95
N PHE A 72 9.42 -6.90 6.05
CA PHE A 72 10.67 -6.77 5.34
C PHE A 72 10.37 -6.57 3.86
N ASN A 73 10.90 -5.51 3.29
CA ASN A 73 10.80 -5.24 1.86
C ASN A 73 12.21 -5.07 1.28
N HIS A 74 12.50 -5.75 0.19
CA HIS A 74 13.75 -5.64 -0.54
C HIS A 74 13.46 -5.46 -2.02
N ARG A 75 14.01 -4.40 -2.62
CA ARG A 75 13.87 -4.10 -4.05
C ARG A 75 15.10 -4.64 -4.77
N PHE A 76 14.96 -5.80 -5.39
CA PHE A 76 15.99 -6.35 -6.28
C PHE A 76 15.95 -5.66 -7.63
N GLY A 77 17.12 -5.37 -8.21
CA GLY A 77 17.25 -4.73 -9.51
C GLY A 77 17.53 -3.24 -9.41
N LYS A 78 18.80 -2.87 -9.25
CA LYS A 78 19.26 -1.62 -9.86
C LYS A 78 19.09 -1.82 -11.35
N LEU A 79 18.45 -0.88 -12.05
CA LEU A 79 18.48 -0.85 -13.51
C LEU A 79 19.94 -0.57 -13.91
N LYS A 80 20.81 -1.60 -13.89
CA LYS A 80 22.13 -1.60 -14.51
C LYS A 80 21.97 -1.78 -16.02
N LYS A 81 21.05 -1.01 -16.59
CA LYS A 81 21.15 -0.57 -17.95
C LYS A 81 21.22 0.93 -17.80
N GLU A 82 22.43 1.46 -17.85
CA GLU A 82 22.63 2.52 -18.83
C GLU A 82 21.81 2.07 -20.04
N VAL A 83 20.69 2.75 -20.29
CA VAL A 83 20.03 2.64 -21.57
C VAL A 83 21.18 2.93 -22.50
N LYS A 84 21.77 1.87 -23.09
CA LYS A 84 22.78 1.97 -24.12
C LYS A 84 22.01 2.66 -25.21
N LYS A 85 22.00 3.99 -25.15
CA LYS A 85 21.48 4.90 -26.14
C LYS A 85 22.21 4.39 -27.36
N ASN A 86 21.49 3.65 -28.19
CA ASN A 86 22.08 2.99 -29.32
C ASN A 86 22.70 4.14 -30.11
N GLU A 87 24.04 4.27 -30.08
CA GLU A 87 24.79 5.26 -30.82
C GLU A 87 24.77 4.89 -32.31
N ARG A 88 23.60 4.56 -32.84
CA ARG A 88 23.33 4.74 -34.26
C ARG A 88 23.07 6.22 -34.45
N SER A 89 24.16 6.97 -34.52
CA SER A 89 24.23 8.15 -35.35
C SER A 89 23.73 7.78 -36.74
N LEU A 90 22.45 8.00 -37.02
CA LEU A 90 22.03 8.24 -38.40
C LEU A 90 22.44 9.68 -38.71
N GLN A 91 23.74 9.89 -38.93
CA GLN A 91 24.18 11.01 -39.75
C GLN A 91 23.71 10.66 -41.16
N VAL A 92 22.62 11.28 -41.58
CA VAL A 92 22.32 11.43 -42.99
C VAL A 92 23.21 12.57 -43.47
N ASP A 93 24.40 12.22 -43.91
CA ASP A 93 25.29 13.07 -44.69
C ASP A 93 25.24 12.57 -46.13
N ASP A 94 24.31 13.12 -46.92
CA ASP A 94 24.36 13.00 -48.38
C ASP A 94 23.80 14.30 -48.98
N THR A 95 24.62 15.34 -48.92
CA THR A 95 24.49 16.49 -49.82
C THR A 95 25.16 16.13 -51.14
N ALA A 96 24.55 15.25 -51.94
CA ALA A 96 24.97 15.02 -53.32
C ALA A 96 24.47 16.20 -54.18
N ARG A 97 25.34 17.21 -54.27
CA ARG A 97 25.36 18.17 -55.38
C ARG A 97 25.59 17.40 -56.68
N GLU A 98 24.74 17.58 -57.69
CA GLU A 98 25.19 17.96 -59.03
C GLU A 98 24.02 18.41 -59.92
N THR A 99 24.00 19.70 -60.20
CA THR A 99 23.46 20.34 -61.40
C THR A 99 24.19 19.79 -62.64
N GLY A 100 23.47 19.32 -63.66
CA GLY A 100 24.08 18.87 -64.91
C GLY A 100 23.08 18.64 -66.04
N THR A 101 23.10 19.55 -67.00
CA THR A 101 22.40 19.70 -68.28
C THR A 101 22.10 18.42 -69.08
N ILE A 102 20.87 18.34 -69.63
CA ILE A 102 20.50 17.44 -70.74
C ILE A 102 20.92 18.05 -72.08
N ASN A 103 21.74 17.34 -72.85
CA ASN A 103 21.85 17.44 -74.30
C ASN A 103 21.50 16.06 -74.88
#